data_AF-A0A7W1J4Z5-F1
#
_entry.id   AF-A0A7W1J4Z5-F1
#
_cell.length_a   1.000
_cell.length_b   1.000
_cell.length_c   1.000
_cell.angle_alpha   90.00
_cell.angle_beta   90.00
_cell.angle_gamma   90.00
#
_symmetry.space_group_name_H-M   'P 1'
#
loop_
_entity.id
_entity.type
_entity.pdbx_description
1 polymer ?
#
loop_
_entity_poly.entity_id
_entity_poly.type
_entity_poly.pdbx_seq_one_letter_code
_entity_poly.pdbx_strand_id
1 'polypeptide(L)'
;MKVRNYGTSDTVRIYTDVAGVPAVVIPEIEPREGHYAVVRRFIQTIWDGDWEGQYGEDGLDRARIIDACYASALENREVSMQEITREEAV
;
A
#
# COMPACT_ATOMS: atom_id res chain seq x y z
N MET A 1 -2.41 -24.60 -13.30
CA MET A 1 -3.32 -23.77 -12.48
C MET A 1 -2.51 -23.20 -11.31
N LYS A 2 -2.22 -21.90 -11.31
CA LYS A 2 -1.42 -21.26 -10.25
C LYS A 2 -2.37 -20.94 -9.08
N VAL A 3 -2.28 -21.69 -7.99
CA VAL A 3 -3.04 -21.39 -6.77
C VAL A 3 -2.50 -20.06 -6.23
N ARG A 4 -3.36 -19.05 -6.11
CA ARG A 4 -3.01 -17.79 -5.46
C ARG A 4 -2.89 -18.07 -3.96
N ASN A 5 -1.70 -17.85 -3.41
CA ASN A 5 -1.49 -17.91 -1.97
C ASN A 5 -2.13 -16.65 -1.35
N TYR A 6 -3.26 -16.81 -0.65
CA TYR A 6 -3.90 -15.75 0.14
C TYR A 6 -3.51 -15.83 1.63
N GLY A 7 -2.54 -16.68 1.98
CA GLY A 7 -1.99 -16.76 3.32
C GLY A 7 -1.21 -15.50 3.67
N THR A 8 -1.02 -15.25 4.97
CA THR A 8 -0.23 -14.11 5.48
C THR A 8 1.26 -14.44 5.62
N SER A 9 1.66 -15.69 5.38
CA SER A 9 3.04 -16.18 5.49
C SER A 9 3.69 -16.35 4.10
N ASP A 10 5.01 -16.14 3.99
CA ASP A 10 5.78 -16.20 2.72
C ASP A 10 5.15 -15.36 1.59
N THR A 11 4.64 -14.18 1.93
CA THR A 11 3.88 -13.31 1.02
C THR A 11 4.76 -12.38 0.20
N VAL A 12 5.85 -11.88 0.79
CA VAL A 12 6.75 -10.90 0.18
C VAL A 12 8.20 -11.32 0.39
N ARG A 13 9.02 -11.23 -0.67
CA ARG A 13 10.48 -11.31 -0.60
C ARG A 13 11.08 -9.96 -0.94
N ILE A 14 11.86 -9.43 -0.01
CA ILE A 14 12.56 -8.17 -0.16
C ILE A 14 14.04 -8.49 -0.41
N TYR A 15 14.54 -8.11 -1.58
CA TYR A 15 15.96 -8.16 -1.88
C TYR A 15 16.57 -6.83 -1.47
N THR A 16 17.47 -6.86 -0.50
CA THR A 16 18.01 -5.64 0.11
C THR A 16 19.43 -5.87 0.62
N ASP A 17 19.99 -4.85 1.27
CA ASP A 17 21.25 -4.91 1.99
C ASP A 17 20.96 -4.81 3.50
N VAL A 18 21.62 -5.65 4.29
CA VAL A 18 21.60 -5.55 5.75
C VAL A 18 23.03 -5.45 6.25
N ALA A 19 23.40 -4.25 6.71
CA ALA A 19 24.73 -3.94 7.23
C ALA A 19 25.88 -4.20 6.22
N GLY A 20 25.69 -3.83 4.96
CA GLY A 20 26.66 -3.97 3.87
C GLY A 20 26.70 -5.36 3.25
N VAL A 21 25.77 -6.24 3.61
CA VAL A 21 25.68 -7.61 3.10
C VAL A 21 24.37 -7.77 2.30
N PRO A 22 24.44 -8.20 1.03
CA PRO A 22 23.25 -8.57 0.27
C PRO A 22 22.43 -9.64 0.99
N ALA A 23 21.14 -9.37 1.19
CA ALA A 23 20.23 -10.21 1.96
C ALA A 23 18.86 -10.33 1.29
N VAL A 24 18.20 -11.46 1.54
CA VAL A 24 16.79 -11.66 1.21
C VAL A 24 16.01 -11.70 2.52
N VAL A 25 15.13 -10.72 2.72
CA VAL A 25 14.27 -10.64 3.89
C VAL A 25 12.89 -11.18 3.52
N ILE A 26 12.42 -12.15 4.32
CA ILE A 26 11.07 -12.70 4.24
C ILE A 26 10.35 -12.29 5.54
N PRO A 27 9.52 -11.24 5.52
CA PRO A 27 8.83 -10.80 6.71
C PRO A 27 7.84 -11.87 7.19
N GLU A 28 7.88 -12.18 8.48
CA GLU A 28 6.78 -12.91 9.14
C GLU A 28 5.67 -11.92 9.45
N ILE A 29 4.50 -12.12 8.84
CA ILE A 29 3.32 -11.29 9.09
C ILE A 29 2.36 -12.11 9.94
N GLU A 30 2.33 -11.77 11.23
CA GLU A 30 1.37 -12.33 12.17
C GLU A 30 -0.08 -12.06 11.70
N PRO A 31 -0.99 -13.03 11.85
CA PRO A 31 -2.40 -12.81 11.58
C PRO A 31 -2.95 -11.64 12.41
N ARG A 32 -3.61 -10.69 11.74
CA ARG A 32 -4.30 -9.56 12.39
C ARG A 32 -5.77 -9.60 12.03
N GLU A 33 -6.56 -8.77 12.72
CA GLU A 33 -8.00 -8.58 12.44
C GLU A 33 -8.30 -8.20 10.98
N GLY A 34 -7.32 -7.67 10.24
CA GLY A 34 -7.46 -7.39 8.80
C GLY A 34 -8.60 -6.42 8.52
N HIS A 35 -9.48 -6.80 7.59
CA HIS A 35 -10.64 -5.97 7.20
C HIS A 35 -11.59 -5.70 8.37
N TYR A 36 -11.71 -6.64 9.32
CA TYR A 36 -12.60 -6.48 10.47
C TYR A 36 -12.21 -5.27 11.35
N ALA A 37 -10.91 -5.06 11.58
CA ALA A 37 -10.42 -3.89 12.31
C ALA A 37 -10.79 -2.57 11.63
N VAL A 38 -10.73 -2.54 10.28
CA VAL A 38 -11.06 -1.35 9.49
C VAL A 38 -12.53 -0.99 9.64
N VAL A 39 -13.43 -1.98 9.50
CA VAL A 39 -14.87 -1.77 9.65
C VAL A 39 -15.23 -1.33 11.07
N ARG A 40 -14.65 -1.98 12.08
CA ARG A 40 -14.85 -1.62 13.49
C ARG A 40 -14.43 -0.18 13.76
N ARG A 41 -13.24 0.23 13.29
CA ARG A 41 -12.76 1.61 13.41
C ARG A 41 -13.70 2.60 12.72
N PHE A 42 -14.14 2.30 11.51
CA PHE A 42 -15.06 3.16 10.77
C PHE A 42 -16.37 3.41 11.52
N ILE A 43 -17.01 2.35 12.02
CA ILE A 43 -18.26 2.47 12.79
C ILE A 43 -18.02 3.29 14.07
N GLN A 44 -16.91 3.04 14.77
CA GLN A 44 -16.59 3.74 16.00
C GLN A 44 -16.34 5.24 15.75
N THR A 45 -15.59 5.61 14.71
CA THR A 45 -15.39 7.01 14.30
C THR A 45 -16.72 7.72 14.03
N ILE A 46 -17.67 7.06 13.37
CA ILE A 46 -19.01 7.64 13.15
C ILE A 46 -19.74 7.84 14.48
N TRP A 47 -19.71 6.84 15.35
CA TRP A 47 -20.42 6.88 16.63
C TRP A 47 -19.87 7.98 17.55
N ASP A 48 -18.55 8.10 17.62
CA ASP A 48 -17.86 9.04 18.51
C ASP A 48 -17.80 10.46 17.90
N GLY A 49 -18.13 10.61 16.61
CA GLY A 49 -18.04 11.87 15.88
C GLY A 49 -16.59 12.33 15.62
N ASP A 50 -15.62 11.45 15.81
CA ASP A 50 -14.17 11.72 15.71
C ASP A 50 -13.68 11.61 14.26
N TRP A 51 -14.26 12.42 13.38
CA TRP A 51 -13.97 12.38 11.94
C TRP A 51 -12.68 13.11 11.56
N GLU A 52 -12.11 13.91 12.45
CA GLU A 52 -10.86 14.63 12.17
C GLU A 52 -9.75 13.63 11.82
N GLY A 53 -9.04 13.90 10.71
CA GLY A 53 -8.06 12.95 10.18
C GLY A 53 -8.64 11.75 9.42
N GLN A 54 -9.94 11.74 9.11
CA GLN A 54 -10.56 10.76 8.20
C GLN A 54 -10.99 11.46 6.90
N TYR A 55 -10.02 11.81 6.06
CA TYR A 55 -10.23 12.57 4.83
C TYR A 55 -10.23 11.66 3.60
N GLY A 56 -11.09 11.94 2.63
CA GLY A 56 -11.16 11.15 1.39
C GLY A 56 -9.89 11.31 0.54
N GLU A 57 -9.25 12.46 0.67
CA GLU A 57 -8.00 12.85 0.04
C GLU A 57 -6.86 11.89 0.39
N ASP A 58 -6.82 11.36 1.62
CA ASP A 58 -5.83 10.35 2.03
C ASP A 58 -5.95 9.06 1.20
N GLY A 59 -7.18 8.69 0.83
CA GLY A 59 -7.47 7.56 -0.04
C GLY A 59 -7.04 7.84 -1.48
N LEU A 60 -7.31 9.04 -1.98
CA LEU A 60 -6.91 9.49 -3.31
C LEU A 60 -5.39 9.51 -3.46
N ASP A 61 -4.67 10.03 -2.48
CA ASP A 61 -3.20 10.09 -2.54
C ASP A 61 -2.57 8.69 -2.54
N ARG A 62 -3.17 7.73 -1.81
CA ARG A 62 -2.74 6.32 -1.88
C ARG A 62 -2.99 5.70 -3.24
N ALA A 63 -4.14 6.00 -3.87
CA ALA A 63 -4.45 5.53 -5.22
C ALA A 63 -3.42 6.07 -6.24
N ARG A 64 -3.10 7.36 -6.16
CA ARG A 64 -2.08 8.00 -7.02
C ARG A 64 -0.70 7.38 -6.88
N ILE A 65 -0.31 6.95 -5.67
CA ILE A 65 0.96 6.23 -5.46
C ILE A 65 0.94 4.87 -6.20
N ILE A 66 -0.19 4.17 -6.18
CA ILE A 66 -0.33 2.90 -6.91
C ILE A 66 -0.18 3.13 -8.42
N ASP A 67 -0.82 4.17 -8.95
CA ASP A 67 -0.69 4.54 -10.36
C ASP A 67 0.76 4.90 -10.73
N ALA A 68 1.45 5.65 -9.86
CA ALA A 68 2.87 5.97 -10.03
C ALA A 68 3.76 4.72 -10.08
N CYS A 69 3.48 3.71 -9.24
CA CYS A 69 4.20 2.43 -9.29
C CYS A 69 4.00 1.71 -10.63
N TYR A 70 2.78 1.72 -11.18
CA TYR A 70 2.51 1.13 -12.49
C TYR A 70 3.20 1.90 -13.61
N ALA A 71 3.18 3.24 -13.58
CA ALA A 71 3.88 4.08 -14.55
C ALA A 71 5.40 3.86 -14.50
N SER A 72 5.99 3.85 -13.30
CA SER A 72 7.42 3.58 -13.11
C SER A 72 7.83 2.21 -13.67
N ALA A 73 7.01 1.18 -13.44
CA ALA A 73 7.26 -0.15 -13.98
C ALA A 73 7.20 -0.18 -15.52
N LEU A 74 6.30 0.58 -16.13
CA LEU A 74 6.15 0.67 -17.58
C LEU A 74 7.32 1.43 -18.22
N GLU A 75 7.76 2.52 -17.59
CA GLU A 75 8.85 3.37 -18.08
C GLU A 75 10.25 2.87 -17.70
N ASN A 76 10.32 1.91 -16.78
CA ASN A 76 11.56 1.35 -16.23
C ASN A 76 12.51 2.42 -15.67
N ARG A 77 11.94 3.45 -15.04
CA ARG A 77 12.65 4.53 -14.35
C ARG A 77 11.84 5.04 -13.17
N GLU A 78 12.48 5.81 -12.32
CA GLU A 78 11.79 6.60 -11.29
C GLU A 78 10.94 7.70 -11.95
N VAL A 79 9.75 7.94 -11.39
CA VAL A 79 8.77 8.94 -11.84
C VAL A 79 8.41 9.85 -10.67
N SER A 80 8.20 11.14 -10.93
CA SER A 80 7.75 12.07 -9.89
C SER A 80 6.23 12.08 -9.75
N MET A 81 5.71 12.33 -8.55
CA MET A 81 4.27 12.45 -8.34
C MET A 81 3.63 13.58 -9.16
N GLN A 82 4.40 14.63 -9.46
CA GLN A 82 3.93 15.74 -10.29
C GLN A 82 3.70 15.33 -11.75
N GLU A 83 4.47 14.38 -12.27
CA GLU A 83 4.25 13.80 -13.61
C GLU A 83 2.92 13.04 -13.65
N ILE A 84 2.64 12.24 -12.63
CA ILE A 84 1.45 11.37 -12.56
C ILE A 84 0.15 12.17 -12.37
N THR A 85 0.16 13.21 -11.54
CA THR A 85 -1.06 13.99 -11.27
C THR A 85 -1.43 15.01 -12.36
N ARG A 86 -0.58 15.19 -13.39
CA ARG A 86 -0.79 16.21 -14.44
C ARG A 86 -1.62 15.70 -15.63
N GLU A 87 -1.78 14.39 -15.82
CA GLU A 87 -2.51 13.84 -16.98
C GLU A 87 -4.04 13.88 -16.86
N GLU A 88 -4.60 14.06 -15.67
CA GLU A 88 -6.07 14.18 -15.48
C GLU A 88 -6.64 15.58 -15.76
N ALA A 89 -5.80 16.52 -16.23
CA ALA A 89 -6.18 17.88 -16.56
C ALA A 89 -6.12 18.13 -18.09
N VAL A 90 -6.86 17.33 -18.87
CA VAL A 90 -7.13 17.59 -20.30
C VAL A 90 -8.61 17.35 -20.60
#